data_AF-A0A535MVX6-F1
#
_entry.id   AF-A0A535MVX6-F1
#
_cell.length_a   1.000
_cell.length_b   1.000
_cell.length_c   1.000
_cell.angle_alpha   90.00
_cell.angle_beta   90.00
_cell.angle_gamma   90.00
#
_symmetry.space_group_name_H-M   'P 1'
#
loop_
_entity.id
_entity.type
_entity.pdbx_description
1 polymer ?
#
loop_
_entity_poly.entity_id
_entity_poly.type
_entity_poly.pdbx_seq_one_letter_code
_entity_poly.pdbx_strand_id
1 'polypeptide(L)'
;MTGIEQLGGIALIAVICGLLFIEELGVPIPFAPGDVVLLIGGIAVAAGRVDPVWFVSLTFLVIVAGAMLGRELTALLGWERLMKLARPLRAEKALERVAELLRRGGWRTVFTARLIPGLRVHTTQMAGVTGVARSSYFAGLVPSAVVYVLGFVGLGAAFGRPVIALVEAGTHQVVLGVVAVVLLVVLALVLRAWLRRTLASLESGGWTGPFRMRLDALDLAVLPICIGINITGHAIAVGLKLPFFLDSAGTILAGIVAGPWAGGTLGVLSNLLSSNTFDPIAASYAIVSFAVGFGAGLSRYLRWQRRAGGWILLWAVVTAISALLSTPINFLVSGGQSGVPFGDAVYASMTSHLPRVLAAFLGELAVDLPDKLIAVLIALWIAQALARQPAVSGGVDLDLREAFTYAFHSPRWKRRMLAGVLCLAFAWLVIPGLLLLGYLLDLSRSVRDGHGAMPAWDRRWRKIKDGFAIAVLFVIWSIPGIVVSLVGGILTDPDVAPAVGPAWSRLGDVLSGAGNVWQFLVLVIQMPVWAQYARGGFGAALSLRAISRRLRFNPSLTVVVAGLTVILLFVGVVGLVGLAVGILVSLVYTSLVWAHIAGTYARFTDPMTWGGEATGTLAGST
;
A
#
# COMPACT_ATOMS: atom_id res chain seq x y z
N MET A 1 38.95 4.24 -1.37
CA MET A 1 38.09 3.30 -2.13
C MET A 1 38.96 2.71 -3.22
N THR A 2 39.55 1.54 -2.97
CA THR A 2 40.58 0.93 -3.83
C THR A 2 39.93 0.25 -5.04
N GLY A 3 40.59 0.27 -6.20
CA GLY A 3 40.04 -0.15 -7.50
C GLY A 3 39.50 -1.60 -7.59
N ILE A 4 39.67 -2.42 -6.55
CA ILE A 4 39.17 -3.79 -6.46
C ILE A 4 37.67 -3.82 -6.13
N GLU A 5 37.14 -2.90 -5.32
CA GLU A 5 35.69 -2.79 -5.09
C GLU A 5 34.94 -2.25 -6.33
N GLN A 6 35.59 -1.36 -7.10
CA GLN A 6 35.06 -0.88 -8.39
C GLN A 6 34.99 -1.98 -9.45
N LEU A 7 35.94 -2.92 -9.46
CA LEU A 7 35.91 -4.09 -10.34
C LEU A 7 34.69 -4.98 -10.08
N GLY A 8 34.29 -5.16 -8.82
CA GLY A 8 33.08 -5.91 -8.45
C GLY A 8 31.79 -5.29 -8.97
N GLY A 9 31.66 -3.95 -8.89
CA GLY A 9 30.53 -3.21 -9.43
C GLY A 9 30.45 -3.27 -10.96
N ILE A 10 31.57 -3.02 -11.64
CA ILE A 10 31.64 -3.02 -13.12
C ILE A 10 31.40 -4.43 -13.68
N ALA A 11 32.00 -5.47 -13.07
CA ALA A 11 31.78 -6.85 -13.49
C ALA A 11 30.31 -7.27 -13.31
N LEU A 12 29.67 -6.87 -12.21
CA LEU A 12 28.25 -7.14 -11.98
C LEU A 12 27.36 -6.47 -13.03
N ILE A 13 27.62 -5.20 -13.34
CA ILE A 13 26.93 -4.48 -14.42
C ILE A 13 27.12 -5.21 -15.75
N ALA A 14 28.35 -5.63 -16.08
CA ALA A 14 28.66 -6.31 -17.34
C ALA A 14 27.92 -7.65 -17.48
N VAL A 15 27.84 -8.44 -16.39
CA VAL A 15 27.12 -9.72 -16.38
C VAL A 15 25.61 -9.49 -16.53
N ILE A 16 25.03 -8.56 -15.77
CA ILE A 16 23.61 -8.22 -15.84
C ILE A 16 23.23 -7.74 -17.24
N CYS A 17 24.00 -6.80 -17.79
CA CYS A 17 23.82 -6.31 -19.15
C CYS A 17 23.97 -7.43 -20.18
N GLY A 18 24.99 -8.29 -20.06
CA GLY A 18 25.18 -9.43 -20.96
C GLY A 18 23.98 -10.38 -20.97
N LEU A 19 23.44 -10.72 -19.81
CA LEU A 19 22.25 -11.57 -19.68
C LEU A 19 21.01 -10.91 -20.29
N LEU A 20 20.77 -9.63 -20.00
CA LEU A 20 19.65 -8.88 -20.56
C LEU A 20 19.76 -8.72 -22.08
N PHE A 21 20.96 -8.55 -22.62
CA PHE A 21 21.19 -8.50 -24.06
C PHE A 21 20.79 -9.81 -24.74
N ILE A 22 21.25 -10.95 -24.19
CA ILE A 22 20.97 -12.29 -24.72
C ILE A 22 19.48 -12.60 -24.66
N GLU A 23 18.81 -12.23 -23.57
CA GLU A 23 17.38 -12.42 -23.42
C GLU A 23 16.59 -11.56 -24.43
N GLU A 24 16.93 -10.27 -24.57
CA GLU A 24 16.27 -9.36 -25.51
C GLU A 24 16.55 -9.69 -26.98
N LEU A 25 17.64 -10.41 -27.26
CA LEU A 25 17.92 -11.00 -28.57
C LEU A 25 16.86 -12.02 -29.01
N GLY A 26 16.07 -12.55 -28.06
CA GLY A 26 15.07 -13.58 -28.32
C GLY A 26 15.48 -14.96 -27.84
N VAL A 27 16.56 -15.11 -27.06
CA VAL A 27 16.96 -16.40 -26.48
C VAL A 27 16.27 -16.57 -25.12
N PRO A 28 15.34 -17.53 -24.97
CA PRO A 28 14.69 -17.75 -23.69
C PRO A 28 15.70 -18.37 -22.71
N ILE A 29 16.07 -17.61 -21.68
CA ILE A 29 16.96 -18.05 -20.62
C ILE A 29 16.10 -18.71 -19.52
N PRO A 30 16.16 -20.04 -19.31
CA PRO A 30 15.25 -20.74 -18.41
C PRO A 30 15.53 -20.48 -16.92
N PHE A 31 16.72 -20.00 -16.57
CA PHE A 31 17.18 -19.90 -15.18
C PHE A 31 17.14 -18.48 -14.59
N ALA A 32 16.95 -17.44 -15.40
CA ALA A 32 16.89 -16.05 -14.93
C ALA A 32 15.99 -15.19 -15.82
N PRO A 33 14.71 -14.97 -15.46
CA PRO A 33 13.86 -13.97 -16.13
C PRO A 33 14.50 -12.59 -15.99
N GLY A 34 14.54 -11.78 -17.06
CA GLY A 34 15.17 -10.45 -17.04
C GLY A 34 14.67 -9.52 -15.95
N ASP A 35 13.43 -9.73 -15.53
CA ASP A 35 12.74 -9.00 -14.48
C ASP A 35 13.46 -9.19 -13.14
N VAL A 36 13.90 -10.42 -12.87
CA VAL A 36 14.68 -10.78 -11.68
C VAL A 36 16.08 -10.19 -11.75
N VAL A 37 16.68 -10.20 -12.95
CA VAL A 37 18.02 -9.65 -13.20
C VAL A 37 18.04 -8.12 -13.00
N LEU A 38 17.00 -7.42 -13.48
CA LEU A 38 16.80 -5.98 -13.24
C LEU A 38 16.53 -5.67 -11.76
N LEU A 39 15.75 -6.52 -11.08
CA LEU A 39 15.47 -6.38 -9.66
C LEU A 39 16.75 -6.52 -8.82
N ILE A 40 17.57 -7.54 -9.10
CA ILE A 40 18.90 -7.74 -8.47
C ILE A 40 19.80 -6.52 -8.72
N GLY A 41 19.77 -5.96 -9.93
CA GLY A 41 20.46 -4.72 -10.26
C GLY A 41 20.00 -3.53 -9.40
N GLY A 42 18.69 -3.38 -9.20
CA GLY A 42 18.14 -2.36 -8.30
C GLY A 42 18.57 -2.55 -6.84
N ILE A 43 18.65 -3.79 -6.36
CA ILE A 43 19.17 -4.10 -5.01
C ILE A 43 20.65 -3.71 -4.92
N ALA A 44 21.46 -4.00 -5.95
CA ALA A 44 22.87 -3.61 -6.00
C ALA A 44 23.08 -2.08 -6.02
N VAL A 45 22.17 -1.34 -6.68
CA VAL A 45 22.13 0.13 -6.63
C VAL A 45 21.78 0.63 -5.23
N ALA A 46 20.79 0.01 -4.55
CA ALA A 46 20.45 0.36 -3.16
C ALA A 46 21.58 0.04 -2.16
N ALA A 47 22.38 -0.98 -2.43
CA ALA A 47 23.57 -1.34 -1.65
C ALA A 47 24.75 -0.37 -1.84
N GLY A 48 24.63 0.62 -2.73
CA GLY A 48 25.74 1.52 -3.08
C GLY A 48 26.89 0.83 -3.82
N ARG A 49 26.70 -0.41 -4.30
CA ARG A 49 27.72 -1.17 -5.05
C ARG A 49 27.85 -0.73 -6.50
N VAL A 50 26.81 -0.07 -7.02
CA VAL A 50 26.72 0.34 -8.41
C VAL A 50 26.14 1.75 -8.49
N ASP A 51 26.72 2.59 -9.34
CA ASP A 51 26.18 3.91 -9.62
C ASP A 51 24.82 3.82 -10.35
N PRO A 52 23.75 4.44 -9.81
CA PRO A 52 22.40 4.35 -10.38
C PRO A 52 22.32 4.85 -11.82
N VAL A 53 23.03 5.93 -12.15
CA VAL A 53 22.94 6.60 -13.45
C VAL A 53 23.60 5.72 -14.50
N TRP A 54 24.77 5.17 -14.21
CA TRP A 54 25.46 4.26 -15.12
C TRP A 54 24.70 2.96 -15.35
N PHE A 55 24.15 2.37 -14.30
CA PHE A 55 23.41 1.12 -14.40
C PHE A 55 22.14 1.25 -15.24
N VAL A 56 21.33 2.27 -14.96
CA VAL A 56 20.08 2.52 -15.70
C VAL A 56 20.38 2.84 -17.17
N SER A 57 21.38 3.69 -17.42
CA SER A 57 21.73 4.11 -18.78
C SER A 57 22.25 2.95 -19.62
N LEU A 58 23.18 2.15 -19.08
CA LEU A 58 23.77 1.04 -19.81
C LEU A 58 22.75 -0.08 -20.04
N THR A 59 21.94 -0.40 -19.03
CA THR A 59 20.89 -1.42 -19.14
C THR A 59 19.84 -1.03 -20.17
N PHE A 60 19.43 0.24 -20.21
CA PHE A 60 18.52 0.75 -21.23
C PHE A 60 19.11 0.61 -22.65
N LEU A 61 20.36 1.03 -22.85
CA LEU A 61 21.04 0.91 -24.14
C LEU A 61 21.12 -0.54 -24.62
N VAL A 62 21.45 -1.45 -23.71
CA VAL A 62 21.60 -2.87 -24.00
C VAL A 62 20.26 -3.52 -24.35
N ILE A 63 19.19 -3.20 -23.62
CA ILE A 63 17.83 -3.70 -23.93
C ILE A 63 17.38 -3.22 -25.31
N VAL A 64 17.60 -1.94 -25.63
CA VAL A 64 17.22 -1.38 -26.94
C VAL A 64 18.03 -2.00 -28.07
N ALA A 65 19.35 -2.13 -27.89
CA ALA A 65 20.24 -2.75 -28.87
C ALA A 65 19.91 -4.22 -29.10
N GLY A 66 19.74 -5.00 -28.01
CA GLY A 66 19.39 -6.43 -28.07
C GLY A 66 18.05 -6.67 -28.76
N ALA A 67 17.03 -5.88 -28.41
CA ALA A 67 15.70 -6.01 -29.01
C ALA A 67 15.65 -5.57 -30.48
N MET A 68 16.47 -4.59 -30.90
CA MET A 68 16.59 -4.21 -32.32
C MET A 68 17.29 -5.31 -33.13
N LEU A 69 18.40 -5.83 -32.61
CA LEU A 69 19.16 -6.90 -33.27
C LEU A 69 18.35 -8.20 -33.34
N GLY A 70 17.68 -8.56 -32.24
CA GLY A 70 16.82 -9.75 -32.18
C GLY A 70 15.67 -9.70 -33.18
N ARG A 71 15.11 -8.51 -33.44
CA ARG A 71 14.09 -8.31 -34.46
C ARG A 71 14.63 -8.55 -35.88
N GLU A 72 15.81 -8.04 -36.21
CA GLU A 72 16.44 -8.29 -37.52
C GLU A 72 16.79 -9.77 -37.69
N LEU A 73 17.35 -10.40 -36.66
CA LEU A 73 17.64 -11.83 -36.66
C LEU A 73 16.38 -12.68 -36.89
N THR A 74 15.28 -12.33 -36.22
CA THR A 74 14.02 -13.08 -36.36
C THR A 74 13.30 -12.79 -37.67
N ALA A 75 13.46 -11.59 -38.25
CA ALA A 75 13.05 -11.30 -39.62
C ALA A 75 13.82 -12.17 -40.64
N LEU A 76 15.10 -12.44 -40.40
CA LEU A 76 15.92 -13.32 -41.24
C LEU A 76 15.59 -14.81 -41.04
N LEU A 77 15.20 -15.23 -39.83
CA LEU A 77 14.82 -16.62 -39.54
C LEU A 77 13.51 -17.04 -40.22
N GLY A 78 12.52 -16.13 -40.27
CA GLY A 78 11.18 -16.41 -40.80
C GLY A 78 10.30 -17.29 -39.90
N TRP A 79 8.99 -17.31 -40.20
CA TRP A 79 7.94 -17.95 -39.39
C TRP A 79 8.14 -19.44 -39.16
N GLU A 80 8.51 -20.17 -40.21
CA GLU A 80 8.62 -21.63 -40.14
C GLU A 80 9.74 -22.11 -39.22
N ARG A 81 10.88 -21.41 -39.19
CA ARG A 81 12.03 -21.78 -38.33
C ARG A 81 11.79 -21.35 -36.89
N LEU A 82 11.17 -20.18 -36.67
CA LEU A 82 10.79 -19.72 -35.34
C LEU A 82 9.79 -20.70 -34.67
N MET A 83 8.78 -21.17 -35.40
CA MET A 83 7.83 -22.16 -34.89
C MET A 83 8.47 -23.51 -34.58
N LYS A 84 9.46 -23.95 -35.37
CA LYS A 84 10.24 -25.16 -35.07
C LYS A 84 11.05 -25.03 -33.77
N LEU A 85 11.59 -23.85 -33.46
CA LEU A 85 12.26 -23.58 -32.18
C LEU A 85 11.28 -23.38 -31.00
N ALA A 86 10.09 -22.84 -31.26
CA ALA A 86 9.10 -22.55 -30.21
C ALA A 86 8.34 -23.78 -29.70
N ARG A 87 8.15 -24.79 -30.56
CA ARG A 87 7.49 -26.07 -30.23
C ARG A 87 8.10 -26.83 -29.05
N PRO A 88 9.42 -27.08 -28.99
CA PRO A 88 10.01 -27.77 -27.85
C PRO A 88 9.90 -26.97 -26.54
N LEU A 89 9.78 -25.64 -26.63
CA LEU A 89 9.70 -24.72 -25.49
C LEU A 89 8.25 -24.40 -25.05
N ARG A 90 7.23 -25.01 -25.69
CA ARG A 90 5.79 -24.76 -25.44
C ARG A 90 5.38 -23.28 -25.54
N ALA A 91 6.09 -22.48 -26.33
CA ALA A 91 5.87 -21.04 -26.45
C ALA A 91 4.85 -20.64 -27.54
N GLU A 92 4.26 -21.61 -28.26
CA GLU A 92 3.31 -21.36 -29.37
C GLU A 92 2.15 -20.43 -28.96
N LYS A 93 1.47 -20.71 -27.84
CA LYS A 93 0.34 -19.89 -27.36
C LYS A 93 0.71 -18.46 -26.98
N ALA A 94 1.97 -18.20 -26.65
CA ALA A 94 2.46 -16.86 -26.34
C ALA A 94 2.75 -16.10 -27.64
N LEU A 95 3.39 -16.76 -28.60
CA LEU A 95 3.67 -16.22 -29.94
C LEU A 95 2.39 -15.91 -30.71
N GLU A 96 1.39 -16.80 -30.69
CA GLU A 96 0.08 -16.57 -31.30
C GLU A 96 -0.66 -15.37 -30.71
N ARG A 97 -0.68 -15.23 -29.38
CA ARG A 97 -1.29 -14.07 -28.70
C ARG A 97 -0.60 -12.77 -29.09
N VAL A 98 0.72 -12.76 -29.15
CA VAL A 98 1.49 -11.59 -29.56
C VAL A 98 1.27 -11.29 -31.05
N ALA A 99 1.15 -12.31 -31.91
CA ALA A 99 0.80 -12.15 -33.31
C ALA A 99 -0.55 -11.42 -33.47
N GLU A 100 -1.57 -11.84 -32.72
CA GLU A 100 -2.89 -11.22 -32.75
C GLU A 100 -2.86 -9.76 -32.26
N LEU A 101 -2.08 -9.48 -31.22
CA LEU A 101 -1.87 -8.11 -30.73
C LEU A 101 -1.16 -7.23 -31.77
N LEU A 102 -0.16 -7.77 -32.48
CA LEU A 102 0.59 -7.04 -33.50
C LEU A 102 -0.20 -6.86 -34.81
N ARG A 103 -1.17 -7.73 -35.13
CA ARG A 103 -2.09 -7.56 -36.27
C ARG A 103 -2.90 -6.27 -36.22
N ARG A 104 -3.14 -5.72 -35.02
CA ARG A 104 -3.81 -4.43 -34.83
C ARG A 104 -2.97 -3.23 -35.27
N GLY A 105 -1.68 -3.44 -35.54
CA GLY A 105 -0.76 -2.47 -36.14
C GLY A 105 -0.31 -1.33 -35.22
N GLY A 106 0.86 -0.76 -35.53
CA GLY A 106 1.38 0.48 -34.94
C GLY A 106 2.30 0.33 -33.73
N TRP A 107 2.83 1.46 -33.25
CA TRP A 107 3.80 1.50 -32.14
C TRP A 107 3.18 1.18 -30.76
N ARG A 108 1.87 1.41 -30.60
CA ARG A 108 1.12 1.20 -29.35
C ARG A 108 0.96 -0.29 -29.02
N THR A 109 0.84 -1.14 -30.03
CA THR A 109 0.72 -2.59 -29.85
C THR A 109 2.05 -3.19 -29.40
N VAL A 110 3.16 -2.73 -29.98
CA VAL A 110 4.51 -3.08 -29.53
C VAL A 110 4.74 -2.65 -28.09
N PHE A 111 4.38 -1.40 -27.74
CA PHE A 111 4.49 -0.89 -26.38
C PHE A 111 3.71 -1.75 -25.37
N THR A 112 2.43 -2.03 -25.65
CA THR A 112 1.57 -2.80 -24.73
C THR A 112 2.01 -4.25 -24.61
N ALA A 113 2.35 -4.92 -25.72
CA ALA A 113 2.79 -6.31 -25.70
C ALA A 113 4.11 -6.50 -24.95
N ARG A 114 5.02 -5.51 -25.01
CA ARG A 114 6.30 -5.53 -24.27
C ARG A 114 6.17 -5.30 -22.76
N LEU A 115 5.09 -4.66 -22.30
CA LEU A 115 4.84 -4.44 -20.88
C LEU A 115 4.13 -5.62 -20.20
N ILE A 116 3.63 -6.60 -20.95
CA ILE A 116 3.01 -7.79 -20.38
C ILE A 116 4.12 -8.78 -19.98
N PRO A 117 4.22 -9.16 -18.69
CA PRO A 117 5.23 -10.11 -18.22
C PRO A 117 5.17 -11.43 -19.01
N GLY A 118 6.34 -11.93 -19.41
CA GLY A 118 6.47 -13.16 -20.19
C GLY A 118 6.14 -13.06 -21.69
N LEU A 119 5.60 -11.92 -22.18
CA LEU A 119 5.36 -11.70 -23.62
C LEU A 119 6.39 -10.77 -24.29
N ARG A 120 7.24 -10.11 -23.50
CA ARG A 120 8.25 -9.14 -23.96
C ARG A 120 9.18 -9.70 -25.02
N VAL A 121 9.86 -10.81 -24.71
CA VAL A 121 10.83 -11.48 -25.60
C VAL A 121 10.13 -11.97 -26.88
N HIS A 122 8.93 -12.54 -26.72
CA HIS A 122 8.10 -12.99 -27.84
C HIS A 122 7.64 -11.84 -28.74
N THR A 123 7.48 -10.63 -28.20
CA THR A 123 7.15 -9.43 -28.99
C THR A 123 8.27 -9.07 -29.96
N THR A 124 9.53 -9.16 -29.54
CA THR A 124 10.68 -8.97 -30.44
C THR A 124 10.67 -10.00 -31.57
N GLN A 125 10.49 -11.27 -31.22
CA GLN A 125 10.50 -12.38 -32.19
C GLN A 125 9.37 -12.26 -33.22
N MET A 126 8.15 -11.97 -32.75
CA MET A 126 6.99 -11.81 -33.59
C MET A 126 7.08 -10.58 -34.47
N ALA A 127 7.56 -9.45 -33.95
CA ALA A 127 7.68 -8.21 -34.72
C ALA A 127 8.64 -8.33 -35.90
N GLY A 128 9.69 -9.15 -35.77
CA GLY A 128 10.60 -9.48 -36.87
C GLY A 128 9.89 -10.30 -37.96
N VAL A 129 9.20 -11.37 -37.56
CA VAL A 129 8.56 -12.28 -38.52
C VAL A 129 7.33 -11.69 -39.20
N THR A 130 6.51 -10.89 -38.50
CA THR A 130 5.34 -10.23 -39.09
C THR A 130 5.70 -8.98 -39.87
N GLY A 131 7.00 -8.64 -40.00
CA GLY A 131 7.46 -7.53 -40.83
C GLY A 131 7.05 -6.15 -40.32
N VAL A 132 6.95 -5.94 -39.00
CA VAL A 132 6.64 -4.62 -38.44
C VAL A 132 7.70 -3.61 -38.91
N ALA A 133 7.32 -2.38 -39.26
CA ALA A 133 8.29 -1.37 -39.70
C ALA A 133 9.30 -1.01 -38.59
N ARG A 134 10.58 -0.80 -38.94
CA ARG A 134 11.68 -0.49 -37.99
C ARG A 134 11.32 0.66 -37.05
N SER A 135 10.79 1.74 -37.63
CA SER A 135 10.40 2.97 -36.94
C SER A 135 9.23 2.76 -35.97
N SER A 136 8.22 1.98 -36.37
CA SER A 136 7.06 1.67 -35.53
C SER A 136 7.45 0.78 -34.35
N TYR A 137 8.35 -0.18 -34.56
CA TYR A 137 8.87 -1.02 -33.49
C TYR A 137 9.75 -0.21 -32.52
N PHE A 138 10.65 0.64 -33.03
CA PHE A 138 11.48 1.51 -32.20
C PHE A 138 10.65 2.49 -31.35
N ALA A 139 9.63 3.11 -31.95
CA ALA A 139 8.71 4.02 -31.27
C ALA A 139 7.89 3.35 -30.15
N GLY A 140 7.65 2.04 -30.23
CA GLY A 140 7.02 1.27 -29.14
C GLY A 140 8.04 0.75 -28.12
N LEU A 141 9.21 0.31 -28.58
CA LEU A 141 10.29 -0.27 -27.77
C LEU A 141 10.83 0.73 -26.76
N VAL A 142 11.27 1.92 -27.21
CA VAL A 142 11.93 2.92 -26.36
C VAL A 142 11.10 3.29 -25.12
N PRO A 143 9.83 3.75 -25.26
CA PRO A 143 9.03 4.09 -24.08
C PRO A 143 8.73 2.86 -23.21
N SER A 144 8.57 1.67 -23.80
CA SER A 144 8.37 0.45 -23.00
C SER A 144 9.61 0.11 -22.17
N ALA A 145 10.81 0.22 -22.74
CA ALA A 145 12.06 -0.06 -22.06
C ALA A 145 12.36 0.94 -20.94
N VAL A 146 12.03 2.23 -21.13
CA VAL A 146 12.13 3.23 -20.05
C VAL A 146 11.24 2.85 -18.87
N VAL A 147 9.95 2.58 -19.13
CA VAL A 147 9.00 2.17 -18.08
C VAL A 147 9.47 0.91 -17.38
N TYR A 148 10.01 -0.04 -18.13
CA TYR A 148 10.47 -1.32 -17.62
C TYR A 148 11.68 -1.21 -16.71
N VAL A 149 12.74 -0.55 -17.18
CA VAL A 149 13.99 -0.37 -16.43
C VAL A 149 13.72 0.45 -15.18
N LEU A 150 13.02 1.58 -15.29
CA LEU A 150 12.69 2.40 -14.12
C LEU A 150 11.78 1.65 -13.13
N GLY A 151 10.82 0.88 -13.62
CA GLY A 151 9.92 0.07 -12.78
C GLY A 151 10.68 -0.97 -11.97
N PHE A 152 11.44 -1.86 -12.61
CA PHE A 152 12.09 -2.97 -11.91
C PHE A 152 13.34 -2.56 -11.14
N VAL A 153 14.15 -1.63 -11.67
CA VAL A 153 15.30 -1.10 -10.92
C VAL A 153 14.83 -0.24 -9.75
N GLY A 154 13.77 0.55 -9.94
CA GLY A 154 13.14 1.33 -8.87
C GLY A 154 12.54 0.46 -7.78
N LEU A 155 11.81 -0.61 -8.14
CA LEU A 155 11.31 -1.62 -7.19
C LEU A 155 12.47 -2.28 -6.45
N GLY A 156 13.51 -2.73 -7.16
CA GLY A 156 14.68 -3.35 -6.54
C GLY A 156 15.43 -2.41 -5.61
N ALA A 157 15.51 -1.12 -5.94
CA ALA A 157 16.14 -0.12 -5.10
C ALA A 157 15.29 0.23 -3.86
N ALA A 158 13.96 0.27 -4.00
CA ALA A 158 13.04 0.53 -2.90
C ALA A 158 12.98 -0.64 -1.90
N PHE A 159 12.97 -1.89 -2.38
CA PHE A 159 12.96 -3.09 -1.55
C PHE A 159 14.36 -3.61 -1.18
N GLY A 160 15.41 -3.08 -1.80
CA GLY A 160 16.78 -3.56 -1.61
C GLY A 160 17.32 -3.28 -0.22
N ARG A 161 17.05 -2.10 0.35
CA ARG A 161 17.52 -1.75 1.71
C ARG A 161 17.04 -2.75 2.79
N PRO A 162 15.76 -3.15 2.85
CA PRO A 162 15.29 -4.23 3.73
C PRO A 162 15.97 -5.58 3.48
N VAL A 163 16.14 -5.97 2.20
CA VAL A 163 16.77 -7.26 1.83
C VAL A 163 18.24 -7.29 2.24
N ILE A 164 18.96 -6.18 2.07
CA ILE A 164 20.38 -6.05 2.43
C ILE A 164 20.55 -6.11 3.94
N ALA A 165 19.68 -5.45 4.72
CA ALA A 165 19.70 -5.54 6.19
C ALA A 165 19.49 -6.98 6.69
N LEU A 166 18.65 -7.77 6.00
CA LEU A 166 18.43 -9.18 6.30
C LEU A 166 19.63 -10.07 5.92
N VAL A 167 20.39 -9.69 4.89
CA VAL A 167 21.57 -10.42 4.41
C VAL A 167 22.83 -10.09 5.20
N GLU A 168 23.02 -8.83 5.60
CA GLU A 168 24.15 -8.38 6.41
C GLU A 168 24.05 -8.84 7.87
N ALA A 169 22.84 -9.04 8.40
CA ALA A 169 22.63 -9.56 9.75
C ALA A 169 22.94 -11.07 9.90
N GLY A 170 23.10 -11.84 8.82
CA GLY A 170 23.20 -13.31 8.96
C GLY A 170 23.74 -14.06 7.74
N THR A 171 25.04 -13.99 7.49
CA THR A 171 25.68 -14.71 6.36
C THR A 171 25.53 -16.24 6.45
N HIS A 172 25.31 -16.80 7.64
CA HIS A 172 24.99 -18.23 7.83
C HIS A 172 23.48 -18.56 7.87
N GLN A 173 22.60 -17.57 8.08
CA GLN A 173 21.16 -17.77 8.28
C GLN A 173 20.36 -17.65 6.98
N VAL A 174 20.85 -16.90 5.99
CA VAL A 174 20.23 -16.83 4.65
C VAL A 174 20.27 -18.20 3.96
N VAL A 175 21.36 -18.96 4.10
CA VAL A 175 21.47 -20.33 3.57
C VAL A 175 20.48 -21.27 4.26
N LEU A 176 20.32 -21.16 5.58
CA LEU A 176 19.31 -21.91 6.34
C LEU A 176 17.88 -21.53 5.94
N GLY A 177 17.60 -20.26 5.68
CA GLY A 177 16.30 -19.79 5.19
C GLY A 177 15.97 -20.32 3.79
N VAL A 178 16.93 -20.31 2.86
CA VAL A 178 16.77 -20.91 1.53
C VAL A 178 16.59 -22.42 1.63
N VAL A 179 17.36 -23.11 2.47
CA VAL A 179 17.20 -24.55 2.74
C VAL A 179 15.84 -24.85 3.37
N ALA A 180 15.35 -24.02 4.28
CA ALA A 180 14.03 -24.17 4.89
C ALA A 180 12.89 -23.96 3.89
N VAL A 181 13.01 -22.99 2.98
CA VAL A 181 12.05 -22.77 1.88
C VAL A 181 12.05 -23.96 0.92
N VAL A 182 13.24 -24.46 0.55
CA VAL A 182 13.37 -25.66 -0.29
C VAL A 182 12.77 -26.89 0.39
N LEU A 183 13.03 -27.09 1.68
CA LEU A 183 12.42 -28.16 2.47
C LEU A 183 10.91 -28.01 2.59
N LEU A 184 10.38 -26.79 2.76
CA LEU A 184 8.95 -26.51 2.77
C LEU A 184 8.29 -26.82 1.43
N VAL A 185 8.95 -26.48 0.32
CA VAL A 185 8.49 -26.80 -1.04
C VAL A 185 8.52 -28.31 -1.28
N VAL A 186 9.60 -28.99 -0.91
CA VAL A 186 9.71 -30.46 -1.01
C VAL A 186 8.67 -31.14 -0.13
N LEU A 187 8.49 -30.69 1.11
CA LEU A 187 7.48 -31.19 2.03
C LEU A 187 6.06 -30.95 1.48
N ALA A 188 5.77 -29.77 0.93
CA ALA A 188 4.48 -29.49 0.29
C ALA A 188 4.24 -30.36 -0.95
N LEU A 189 5.29 -30.69 -1.72
CA LEU A 189 5.20 -31.59 -2.88
C LEU A 189 5.00 -33.05 -2.47
N VAL A 190 5.69 -33.52 -1.42
CA VAL A 190 5.57 -34.88 -0.86
C VAL A 190 4.21 -35.05 -0.18
N LEU A 191 3.80 -34.07 0.63
CA LEU A 191 2.49 -34.07 1.27
C LEU A 191 1.35 -33.77 0.31
N ARG A 192 1.60 -33.37 -0.96
CA ARG A 192 0.53 -32.99 -1.91
C ARG A 192 -0.51 -34.10 -2.11
N ALA A 193 -0.10 -35.36 -2.01
CA ALA A 193 -1.00 -36.50 -2.18
C ALA A 193 -1.88 -36.72 -0.95
N TRP A 194 -1.32 -36.50 0.24
CA TRP A 194 -2.05 -36.55 1.51
C TRP A 194 -2.96 -35.33 1.67
N LEU A 195 -2.42 -34.13 1.43
CA LEU A 195 -3.13 -32.85 1.47
C LEU A 195 -4.31 -32.82 0.49
N ARG A 196 -4.20 -33.46 -0.68
CA ARG A 196 -5.34 -33.63 -1.61
C ARG A 196 -6.46 -34.49 -1.01
N ARG A 197 -6.11 -35.56 -0.29
CA ARG A 197 -7.11 -36.41 0.39
C ARG A 197 -7.76 -35.66 1.55
N THR A 198 -6.98 -34.90 2.32
CA THR A 198 -7.49 -34.05 3.40
C THR A 198 -8.35 -32.90 2.87
N LEU A 199 -7.92 -32.22 1.81
CA LEU A 199 -8.69 -31.18 1.12
C LEU A 199 -9.99 -31.72 0.51
N ALA A 200 -9.96 -32.93 -0.08
CA ALA A 200 -11.17 -33.61 -0.56
C ALA A 200 -12.12 -33.98 0.59
N SER A 201 -11.60 -34.38 1.75
CA SER A 201 -12.41 -34.63 2.94
C SER A 201 -13.01 -33.34 3.52
N LEU A 202 -12.28 -32.22 3.46
CA LEU A 202 -12.76 -30.89 3.86
C LEU A 202 -13.79 -30.32 2.87
N GLU A 203 -13.64 -30.61 1.57
CA GLU A 203 -14.64 -30.32 0.54
C GLU A 203 -15.96 -31.06 0.81
N SER A 204 -15.89 -32.36 1.14
CA SER A 204 -17.07 -33.15 1.50
C SER A 204 -17.74 -32.70 2.80
N GLY A 205 -16.98 -32.08 3.72
CA GLY A 205 -17.47 -31.50 4.98
C GLY A 205 -17.94 -30.04 4.88
N GLY A 206 -18.00 -29.44 3.69
CA GLY A 206 -18.49 -28.07 3.48
C GLY A 206 -17.52 -26.95 3.88
N TRP A 207 -16.24 -27.25 4.12
CA TRP A 207 -15.20 -26.31 4.56
C TRP A 207 -14.49 -25.56 3.42
N THR A 208 -15.14 -25.39 2.27
CA THR A 208 -14.55 -24.68 1.11
C THR A 208 -14.51 -23.16 1.27
N GLY A 209 -15.29 -22.61 2.21
CA GLY A 209 -15.41 -21.16 2.46
C GLY A 209 -14.08 -20.47 2.80
N PRO A 210 -13.33 -20.91 3.84
CA PRO A 210 -12.05 -20.32 4.23
C PRO A 210 -10.99 -20.23 3.13
N PHE A 211 -11.07 -21.11 2.13
CA PHE A 211 -10.12 -21.19 1.01
C PHE A 211 -10.58 -20.40 -0.23
N ARG A 212 -11.75 -19.76 -0.17
CA ARG A 212 -12.26 -18.88 -1.24
C ARG A 212 -12.21 -17.43 -0.76
N MET A 213 -11.52 -16.59 -1.52
CA MET A 213 -11.44 -15.15 -1.26
C MET A 213 -12.62 -14.45 -1.97
N ARG A 214 -13.55 -13.90 -1.18
CA ARG A 214 -14.63 -13.02 -1.65
C ARG A 214 -14.56 -11.76 -0.80
N LEU A 215 -14.19 -10.64 -1.41
CA LEU A 215 -14.12 -9.34 -0.76
C LEU A 215 -15.26 -8.48 -1.28
N ASP A 216 -16.12 -8.03 -0.37
CA ASP A 216 -17.14 -7.03 -0.70
C ASP A 216 -16.54 -5.61 -0.59
N ALA A 217 -17.22 -4.61 -1.15
CA ALA A 217 -16.72 -3.22 -1.14
C ALA A 217 -16.46 -2.69 0.29
N LEU A 218 -17.26 -3.11 1.26
CA LEU A 218 -17.08 -2.80 2.68
C LEU A 218 -15.82 -3.47 3.26
N ASP A 219 -15.57 -4.73 2.90
CA ASP A 219 -14.37 -5.45 3.33
C ASP A 219 -13.11 -4.76 2.80
N LEU A 220 -13.12 -4.36 1.52
CA LEU A 220 -12.00 -3.66 0.89
C LEU A 220 -11.78 -2.26 1.49
N ALA A 221 -12.84 -1.58 1.94
CA ALA A 221 -12.75 -0.27 2.56
C ALA A 221 -12.19 -0.31 4.00
N VAL A 222 -12.33 -1.44 4.71
CA VAL A 222 -11.81 -1.62 6.07
C VAL A 222 -10.31 -1.94 6.07
N LEU A 223 -9.77 -2.54 5.00
CA LEU A 223 -8.35 -2.93 4.93
C LEU A 223 -7.37 -1.75 5.13
N PRO A 224 -7.52 -0.58 4.49
CA PRO A 224 -6.64 0.57 4.72
C PRO A 224 -6.66 1.07 6.17
N ILE A 225 -7.83 1.01 6.82
CA ILE A 225 -7.99 1.39 8.23
C ILE A 225 -7.25 0.40 9.13
N CYS A 226 -7.36 -0.90 8.84
CA CYS A 226 -6.60 -1.93 9.53
C CYS A 226 -5.09 -1.75 9.38
N ILE A 227 -4.59 -1.38 8.20
CA ILE A 227 -3.17 -1.01 8.01
C ILE A 227 -2.80 0.19 8.88
N GLY A 228 -3.66 1.23 8.89
CA GLY A 228 -3.46 2.40 9.75
C GLY A 228 -3.40 2.06 11.23
N ILE A 229 -4.32 1.22 11.73
CA ILE A 229 -4.34 0.75 13.13
C ILE A 229 -3.02 0.05 13.48
N ASN A 230 -2.54 -0.85 12.61
CA ASN A 230 -1.29 -1.57 12.83
C ASN A 230 -0.08 -0.64 12.88
N ILE A 231 0.02 0.28 11.90
CA ILE A 231 1.11 1.24 11.83
C ILE A 231 1.09 2.16 13.05
N THR A 232 -0.08 2.69 13.42
CA THR A 232 -0.21 3.58 14.58
C THR A 232 0.10 2.85 15.89
N GLY A 233 -0.43 1.64 16.08
CA GLY A 233 -0.15 0.84 17.27
C GLY A 233 1.35 0.54 17.39
N HIS A 234 1.98 0.13 16.30
CA HIS A 234 3.43 -0.12 16.26
C HIS A 234 4.26 1.14 16.52
N ALA A 235 3.90 2.27 15.91
CA ALA A 235 4.58 3.54 16.16
C ALA A 235 4.45 4.00 17.63
N ILE A 236 3.29 3.78 18.27
CA ILE A 236 3.09 4.06 19.69
C ILE A 236 3.95 3.13 20.55
N ALA A 237 3.97 1.84 20.23
CA ALA A 237 4.77 0.85 20.95
C ALA A 237 6.27 1.19 20.92
N VAL A 238 6.80 1.48 19.74
CA VAL A 238 8.21 1.86 19.55
C VAL A 238 8.49 3.22 20.20
N GLY A 239 7.65 4.22 19.94
CA GLY A 239 7.86 5.59 20.43
C GLY A 239 7.81 5.70 21.95
N LEU A 240 6.91 4.97 22.61
CA LEU A 240 6.79 4.96 24.07
C LEU A 240 7.58 3.84 24.75
N LYS A 241 8.33 3.03 23.98
CA LYS A 241 9.07 1.85 24.47
C LYS A 241 8.19 0.92 25.30
N LEU A 242 6.98 0.66 24.82
CA LEU A 242 6.04 -0.25 25.48
C LEU A 242 6.61 -1.68 25.48
N PRO A 243 6.25 -2.51 26.47
CA PRO A 243 6.69 -3.91 26.53
C PRO A 243 5.97 -4.82 25.52
N PHE A 244 5.37 -4.27 24.45
CA PHE A 244 4.50 -4.95 23.48
C PHE A 244 4.74 -4.41 22.05
N PHE A 245 4.26 -5.08 21.00
CA PHE A 245 4.47 -4.69 19.60
C PHE A 245 3.31 -3.86 18.99
N LEU A 246 2.07 -4.13 19.42
CA LEU A 246 0.82 -3.47 19.01
C LEU A 246 0.60 -3.34 17.50
N ASP A 247 1.08 -4.31 16.73
CA ASP A 247 1.19 -4.24 15.27
C ASP A 247 0.16 -5.11 14.51
N SER A 248 -0.73 -5.78 15.24
CA SER A 248 -1.55 -6.88 14.69
C SER A 248 -3.05 -6.74 14.95
N ALA A 249 -3.50 -5.69 15.63
CA ALA A 249 -4.92 -5.44 15.90
C ALA A 249 -5.75 -5.27 14.61
N GLY A 250 -5.24 -4.50 13.65
CA GLY A 250 -5.83 -4.34 12.32
C GLY A 250 -5.74 -5.62 11.48
N THR A 251 -4.65 -6.39 11.59
CA THR A 251 -4.51 -7.71 10.96
C THR A 251 -5.58 -8.70 11.42
N ILE A 252 -5.82 -8.76 12.74
CA ILE A 252 -6.86 -9.60 13.35
C ILE A 252 -8.24 -9.11 12.94
N LEU A 253 -8.49 -7.79 13.00
CA LEU A 253 -9.76 -7.19 12.57
C LEU A 253 -10.08 -7.50 11.11
N ALA A 254 -9.11 -7.34 10.21
CA ALA A 254 -9.24 -7.69 8.80
C ALA A 254 -9.54 -9.18 8.61
N GLY A 255 -8.90 -10.05 9.40
CA GLY A 255 -9.23 -11.48 9.43
C GLY A 255 -10.70 -11.75 9.80
N ILE A 256 -11.17 -11.18 10.91
CA ILE A 256 -12.54 -11.38 11.41
C ILE A 256 -13.59 -10.83 10.42
N VAL A 257 -13.33 -9.67 9.82
CA VAL A 257 -14.28 -8.93 8.97
C VAL A 257 -14.23 -9.39 7.51
N ALA A 258 -13.06 -9.64 6.94
CA ALA A 258 -12.88 -9.92 5.52
C ALA A 258 -12.37 -11.35 5.22
N GLY A 259 -12.03 -12.12 6.25
CA GLY A 259 -11.64 -13.53 6.16
C GLY A 259 -10.12 -13.79 6.17
N PRO A 260 -9.71 -15.08 6.18
CA PRO A 260 -8.33 -15.52 6.43
C PRO A 260 -7.30 -14.90 5.48
N TRP A 261 -7.56 -14.96 4.18
CA TRP A 261 -6.65 -14.45 3.16
C TRP A 261 -6.51 -12.92 3.20
N ALA A 262 -7.60 -12.23 3.53
CA ALA A 262 -7.60 -10.78 3.65
C ALA A 262 -6.78 -10.33 4.87
N GLY A 263 -7.02 -10.95 6.03
CA GLY A 263 -6.24 -10.70 7.25
C GLY A 263 -4.77 -11.03 7.06
N GLY A 264 -4.46 -12.22 6.52
CA GLY A 264 -3.07 -12.63 6.31
C GLY A 264 -2.32 -11.72 5.33
N THR A 265 -2.91 -11.40 4.18
CA THR A 265 -2.28 -10.50 3.19
C THR A 265 -2.11 -9.09 3.76
N LEU A 266 -3.08 -8.60 4.54
CA LEU A 266 -2.96 -7.31 5.21
C LEU A 266 -1.80 -7.29 6.22
N GLY A 267 -1.61 -8.36 6.98
CA GLY A 267 -0.50 -8.49 7.92
C GLY A 267 0.87 -8.43 7.24
N VAL A 268 1.01 -9.08 6.07
CA VAL A 268 2.23 -8.96 5.25
C VAL A 268 2.45 -7.52 4.83
N LEU A 269 1.43 -6.88 4.27
CA LEU A 269 1.52 -5.51 3.77
C LEU A 269 1.84 -4.52 4.90
N SER A 270 1.18 -4.62 6.05
CA SER A 270 1.43 -3.71 7.18
C SER A 270 2.86 -3.84 7.70
N ASN A 271 3.39 -5.06 7.81
CA ASN A 271 4.74 -5.27 8.33
C ASN A 271 5.82 -4.82 7.35
N LEU A 272 5.62 -5.00 6.04
CA LEU A 272 6.53 -4.47 5.02
C LEU A 272 6.51 -2.93 4.98
N LEU A 273 5.34 -2.31 5.22
CA LEU A 273 5.23 -0.85 5.32
C LEU A 273 5.86 -0.29 6.59
N SER A 274 5.64 -0.96 7.73
CA SER A 274 6.28 -0.60 9.01
C SER A 274 7.80 -0.71 8.93
N SER A 275 8.31 -1.72 8.21
CA SER A 275 9.75 -1.91 7.96
C SER A 275 10.41 -0.70 7.30
N ASN A 276 9.73 -0.11 6.33
CA ASN A 276 10.25 1.03 5.60
C ASN A 276 10.10 2.38 6.34
N THR A 277 9.40 2.40 7.48
CA THR A 277 9.00 3.66 8.14
C THR A 277 9.48 3.78 9.58
N PHE A 278 9.34 2.73 10.40
CA PHE A 278 9.53 2.81 11.87
C PHE A 278 10.57 1.82 12.40
N ASP A 279 10.56 0.58 11.92
CA ASP A 279 11.43 -0.48 12.43
C ASP A 279 11.81 -1.46 11.32
N PRO A 280 13.05 -1.44 10.83
CA PRO A 280 13.53 -2.34 9.78
C PRO A 280 13.25 -3.83 10.03
N ILE A 281 13.25 -4.26 11.31
CA ILE A 281 13.09 -5.67 11.72
C ILE A 281 11.68 -6.18 11.42
N ALA A 282 10.67 -5.30 11.36
CA ALA A 282 9.27 -5.66 11.15
C ALA A 282 9.02 -6.52 9.89
N ALA A 283 9.85 -6.39 8.85
CA ALA A 283 9.74 -7.18 7.62
C ALA A 283 9.94 -8.69 7.86
N SER A 284 10.83 -9.07 8.79
CA SER A 284 11.11 -10.47 9.13
C SER A 284 9.87 -11.17 9.69
N TYR A 285 9.01 -10.42 10.37
CA TYR A 285 7.78 -10.93 10.99
C TYR A 285 6.55 -10.89 10.07
N ALA A 286 6.70 -10.50 8.79
CA ALA A 286 5.58 -10.47 7.84
C ALA A 286 4.89 -11.84 7.69
N ILE A 287 5.65 -12.94 7.77
CA ILE A 287 5.10 -14.30 7.72
C ILE A 287 4.33 -14.67 8.99
N VAL A 288 4.74 -14.14 10.14
CA VAL A 288 4.03 -14.29 11.42
C VAL A 288 2.71 -13.54 11.35
N SER A 289 2.73 -12.28 10.89
CA SER A 289 1.52 -11.47 10.69
C SER A 289 0.56 -12.10 9.66
N PHE A 290 1.08 -12.75 8.61
CA PHE A 290 0.25 -13.54 7.70
C PHE A 290 -0.50 -14.65 8.43
N ALA A 291 0.23 -15.46 9.19
CA ALA A 291 -0.33 -16.60 9.91
C ALA A 291 -1.33 -16.15 10.99
N VAL A 292 -1.04 -15.07 11.71
CA VAL A 292 -1.93 -14.45 12.69
C VAL A 292 -3.23 -13.98 12.04
N GLY A 293 -3.14 -13.22 10.94
CA GLY A 293 -4.33 -12.73 10.23
C GLY A 293 -5.17 -13.86 9.61
N PHE A 294 -4.50 -14.89 9.10
CA PHE A 294 -5.16 -16.09 8.57
C PHE A 294 -5.88 -16.86 9.68
N GLY A 295 -5.20 -17.15 10.79
CA GLY A 295 -5.76 -17.83 11.96
C GLY A 295 -6.93 -17.07 12.56
N ALA A 296 -6.80 -15.75 12.71
CA ALA A 296 -7.89 -14.89 13.14
C ALA A 296 -9.09 -14.95 12.18
N GLY A 297 -8.87 -15.01 10.87
CA GLY A 297 -9.95 -15.08 9.89
C GLY A 297 -10.71 -16.41 9.86
N LEU A 298 -10.15 -17.50 10.36
CA LEU A 298 -10.89 -18.76 10.54
C LEU A 298 -12.01 -18.62 11.57
N SER A 299 -11.82 -17.74 12.56
CA SER A 299 -12.81 -17.47 13.61
C SER A 299 -14.15 -16.96 13.05
N ARG A 300 -14.11 -16.24 11.91
CA ARG A 300 -15.30 -15.74 11.19
C ARG A 300 -16.26 -16.88 10.83
N TYR A 301 -15.72 -17.98 10.30
CA TYR A 301 -16.49 -19.14 9.82
C TYR A 301 -17.06 -19.96 10.98
N LEU A 302 -16.31 -20.04 12.07
CA LEU A 302 -16.72 -20.74 13.30
C LEU A 302 -17.59 -19.88 14.22
N ARG A 303 -17.83 -18.61 13.87
CA ARG A 303 -18.63 -17.62 14.62
C ARG A 303 -18.16 -17.39 16.06
N TRP A 304 -16.85 -17.49 16.30
CA TRP A 304 -16.26 -17.34 17.63
C TRP A 304 -16.53 -15.96 18.25
N GLN A 305 -16.59 -14.92 17.42
CA GLN A 305 -16.89 -13.54 17.81
C GLN A 305 -18.23 -13.35 18.53
N ARG A 306 -19.16 -14.31 18.43
CA ARG A 306 -20.48 -14.26 19.10
C ARG A 306 -20.51 -14.89 20.48
N ARG A 307 -19.45 -15.58 20.92
CA ARG A 307 -19.42 -16.34 22.18
C ARG A 307 -18.19 -15.95 23.00
N ALA A 308 -18.35 -15.81 24.32
CA ALA A 308 -17.23 -15.49 25.21
C ALA A 308 -16.08 -16.51 25.13
N GLY A 309 -16.39 -17.82 25.07
CA GLY A 309 -15.37 -18.86 24.89
C GLY A 309 -14.64 -18.77 23.54
N GLY A 310 -15.29 -18.22 22.51
CA GLY A 310 -14.66 -17.99 21.20
C GLY A 310 -13.65 -16.85 21.22
N TRP A 311 -13.82 -15.87 22.11
CA TRP A 311 -12.88 -14.76 22.29
C TRP A 311 -11.57 -15.25 22.90
N ILE A 312 -11.68 -16.08 23.95
CA ILE A 312 -10.54 -16.72 24.61
C ILE A 312 -9.80 -17.62 23.61
N LEU A 313 -10.53 -18.40 22.82
CA LEU A 313 -9.93 -19.28 21.83
C LEU A 313 -9.24 -18.51 20.69
N LEU A 314 -9.83 -17.41 20.21
CA LEU A 314 -9.20 -16.53 19.22
C LEU A 314 -7.88 -15.96 19.75
N TRP A 315 -7.89 -15.44 20.98
CA TRP A 315 -6.69 -14.95 21.66
C TRP A 315 -5.62 -16.04 21.78
N ALA A 316 -5.97 -17.20 22.36
CA ALA A 316 -5.04 -18.30 22.53
C ALA A 316 -4.42 -18.78 21.21
N VAL A 317 -5.22 -18.88 20.15
CA VAL A 317 -4.75 -19.29 18.82
C VAL A 317 -3.80 -18.26 18.22
N VAL A 318 -4.16 -16.97 18.25
CA VAL A 318 -3.32 -15.91 17.68
C VAL A 318 -2.01 -15.75 18.46
N THR A 319 -2.04 -15.82 19.80
CA THR A 319 -0.84 -15.82 20.65
C THR A 319 0.05 -17.03 20.35
N ALA A 320 -0.51 -18.23 20.25
CA ALA A 320 0.26 -19.43 19.98
C ALA A 320 0.93 -19.37 18.59
N ILE A 321 0.19 -18.93 17.56
CA ILE A 321 0.73 -18.74 16.21
C ILE A 321 1.89 -17.76 16.23
N SER A 322 1.70 -16.62 16.91
CA SER A 322 2.72 -15.57 17.01
C SER A 322 3.99 -16.10 17.68
N ALA A 323 3.89 -16.60 18.92
CA ALA A 323 5.06 -17.03 19.68
C ALA A 323 5.81 -18.20 19.03
N LEU A 324 5.09 -19.19 18.48
CA LEU A 324 5.70 -20.36 17.83
C LEU A 324 6.45 -19.99 16.54
N LEU A 325 5.94 -19.03 15.76
CA LEU A 325 6.55 -18.62 14.50
C LEU A 325 7.62 -17.53 14.69
N SER A 326 7.46 -16.65 15.68
CA SER A 326 8.47 -15.64 16.03
C SER A 326 9.72 -16.28 16.62
N THR A 327 9.61 -17.27 17.50
CA THR A 327 10.78 -17.89 18.17
C THR A 327 11.91 -18.33 17.20
N PRO A 328 11.66 -19.10 16.12
CA PRO A 328 12.72 -19.45 15.18
C PRO A 328 13.25 -18.23 14.42
N ILE A 329 12.42 -17.23 14.12
CA ILE A 329 12.84 -15.98 13.47
C ILE A 329 13.76 -15.19 14.41
N ASN A 330 13.47 -15.11 15.70
CA ASN A 330 14.32 -14.48 16.71
C ASN A 330 15.72 -15.11 16.75
N PHE A 331 15.82 -16.44 16.60
CA PHE A 331 17.13 -17.08 16.47
C PHE A 331 17.85 -16.75 15.16
N LEU A 332 17.10 -16.63 14.06
CA LEU A 332 17.62 -16.33 12.74
C LEU A 332 17.97 -14.85 12.53
N VAL A 333 17.47 -13.93 13.34
CA VAL A 333 17.67 -12.48 13.14
C VAL A 333 18.43 -11.85 14.29
N SER A 334 18.24 -12.33 15.52
CA SER A 334 18.65 -11.64 16.75
C SER A 334 19.21 -12.60 17.82
N GLY A 335 19.63 -13.81 17.43
CA GLY A 335 20.28 -14.76 18.34
C GLY A 335 19.40 -15.28 19.49
N GLY A 336 18.08 -15.15 19.35
CA GLY A 336 17.05 -15.60 20.31
C GLY A 336 16.32 -14.46 21.02
N GLN A 337 16.74 -13.20 20.81
CA GLN A 337 16.08 -12.01 21.37
C GLN A 337 14.89 -11.58 20.51
N SER A 338 13.83 -11.04 21.11
CA SER A 338 12.65 -10.54 20.40
C SER A 338 12.81 -9.09 19.93
N GLY A 339 13.76 -8.35 20.51
CA GLY A 339 13.94 -6.91 20.28
C GLY A 339 13.03 -6.05 21.16
N VAL A 340 12.22 -6.65 22.02
CA VAL A 340 11.42 -5.96 23.04
C VAL A 340 12.12 -6.11 24.40
N PRO A 341 12.48 -5.01 25.08
CA PRO A 341 13.28 -5.05 26.31
C PRO A 341 12.72 -5.98 27.40
N PHE A 342 11.40 -6.07 27.50
CA PHE A 342 10.74 -6.95 28.47
C PHE A 342 10.94 -8.44 28.14
N GLY A 343 10.70 -8.85 26.89
CA GLY A 343 10.90 -10.22 26.45
C GLY A 343 12.37 -10.64 26.50
N ASP A 344 13.27 -9.72 26.14
CA ASP A 344 14.71 -9.95 26.19
C ASP A 344 15.23 -10.10 27.63
N ALA A 345 14.66 -9.36 28.58
CA ALA A 345 14.96 -9.54 30.00
C ALA A 345 14.50 -10.92 30.51
N VAL A 346 13.31 -11.38 30.11
CA VAL A 346 12.81 -12.73 30.43
C VAL A 346 13.72 -13.80 29.83
N TYR A 347 14.07 -13.67 28.54
CA TYR A 347 15.00 -14.57 27.86
C TYR A 347 16.34 -14.64 28.60
N ALA A 348 16.96 -13.48 28.89
CA ALA A 348 18.24 -13.42 29.60
C ALA A 348 18.17 -14.12 30.97
N SER A 349 17.11 -13.89 31.75
CA SER A 349 16.93 -14.51 33.07
C SER A 349 16.78 -16.03 33.04
N MET A 350 16.27 -16.58 31.93
CA MET A 350 15.93 -18.01 31.78
C MET A 350 17.04 -18.82 31.11
N THR A 351 17.93 -18.17 30.36
CA THR A 351 19.02 -18.84 29.61
C THR A 351 20.05 -19.55 30.50
N SER A 352 20.16 -19.18 31.78
CA SER A 352 21.01 -19.87 32.76
C SER A 352 20.41 -21.18 33.27
N HIS A 353 19.10 -21.40 33.11
CA HIS A 353 18.37 -22.52 33.72
C HIS A 353 17.66 -23.41 32.71
N LEU A 354 17.38 -22.91 31.50
CA LEU A 354 16.62 -23.62 30.47
C LEU A 354 17.40 -23.66 29.15
N PRO A 355 17.10 -24.64 28.26
CA PRO A 355 17.60 -24.63 26.90
C PRO A 355 17.25 -23.31 26.21
N ARG A 356 18.19 -22.74 25.45
CA ARG A 356 18.03 -21.42 24.81
C ARG A 356 16.73 -21.30 24.02
N VAL A 357 16.33 -22.36 23.30
CA VAL A 357 15.09 -22.38 22.51
C VAL A 357 13.85 -22.21 23.40
N LEU A 358 13.81 -22.90 24.55
CA LEU A 358 12.71 -22.78 25.49
C LEU A 358 12.71 -21.43 26.20
N ALA A 359 13.88 -20.91 26.57
CA ALA A 359 14.02 -19.57 27.14
C ALA A 359 13.55 -18.49 26.17
N ALA A 360 13.91 -18.59 24.88
CA ALA A 360 13.50 -17.62 23.85
C ALA A 360 11.99 -17.70 23.59
N PHE A 361 11.43 -18.91 23.51
CA PHE A 361 9.99 -19.10 23.41
C PHE A 361 9.23 -18.49 24.60
N LEU A 362 9.72 -18.68 25.82
CA LEU A 362 9.10 -18.09 27.02
C LEU A 362 9.23 -16.56 27.06
N GLY A 363 10.37 -16.01 26.62
CA GLY A 363 10.57 -14.57 26.48
C GLY A 363 9.63 -13.95 25.45
N GLU A 364 9.47 -14.60 24.29
CA GLU A 364 8.52 -14.20 23.25
C GLU A 364 7.08 -14.31 23.75
N LEU A 365 6.71 -15.44 24.36
CA LEU A 365 5.37 -15.69 24.87
C LEU A 365 4.97 -14.67 25.95
N ALA A 366 5.92 -14.23 26.79
CA ALA A 366 5.69 -13.21 27.80
C ALA A 366 5.28 -11.85 27.21
N VAL A 367 5.78 -11.52 26.01
CA VAL A 367 5.40 -10.33 25.25
C VAL A 367 4.10 -10.55 24.48
N ASP A 368 3.98 -11.69 23.80
CA ASP A 368 2.86 -11.98 22.89
C ASP A 368 1.53 -12.25 23.62
N LEU A 369 1.55 -12.80 24.83
CA LEU A 369 0.34 -13.02 25.64
C LEU A 369 -0.46 -11.72 25.85
N PRO A 370 0.12 -10.68 26.48
CA PRO A 370 -0.56 -9.40 26.68
C PRO A 370 -0.75 -8.61 25.38
N ASP A 371 0.22 -8.65 24.46
CA ASP A 371 0.13 -7.96 23.16
C ASP A 371 -1.09 -8.42 22.36
N LYS A 372 -1.21 -9.75 22.14
CA LYS A 372 -2.33 -10.30 21.37
C LYS A 372 -3.65 -10.21 22.12
N LEU A 373 -3.65 -10.17 23.46
CA LEU A 373 -4.87 -9.92 24.22
C LEU A 373 -5.43 -8.54 23.89
N ILE A 374 -4.58 -7.52 23.94
CA ILE A 374 -4.95 -6.14 23.60
C ILE A 374 -5.40 -6.07 22.13
N ALA A 375 -4.64 -6.66 21.22
CA ALA A 375 -4.96 -6.65 19.79
C ALA A 375 -6.29 -7.32 19.46
N VAL A 376 -6.59 -8.48 20.07
CA VAL A 376 -7.86 -9.20 19.91
C VAL A 376 -9.02 -8.42 20.49
N LEU A 377 -8.88 -7.82 21.67
CA LEU A 377 -9.94 -7.01 22.28
C LEU A 377 -10.28 -5.79 21.42
N ILE A 378 -9.27 -5.06 20.94
CA ILE A 378 -9.45 -3.93 20.02
C ILE A 378 -10.19 -4.39 18.75
N ALA A 379 -9.72 -5.47 18.12
CA ALA A 379 -10.32 -5.99 16.90
C ALA A 379 -11.78 -6.41 17.11
N LEU A 380 -12.09 -7.10 18.21
CA LEU A 380 -13.44 -7.58 18.50
C LEU A 380 -14.39 -6.43 18.83
N TRP A 381 -13.95 -5.42 19.60
CA TRP A 381 -14.78 -4.25 19.88
C TRP A 381 -15.11 -3.46 18.62
N ILE A 382 -14.14 -3.25 17.72
CA ILE A 382 -14.38 -2.60 16.44
C ILE A 382 -15.33 -3.45 15.58
N ALA A 383 -15.10 -4.77 15.48
CA ALA A 383 -15.95 -5.66 14.71
C ALA A 383 -17.40 -5.69 15.23
N GLN A 384 -17.60 -5.69 16.55
CA GLN A 384 -18.93 -5.61 17.15
C GLN A 384 -19.58 -4.24 16.93
N ALA A 385 -18.83 -3.15 16.98
CA ALA A 385 -19.35 -1.82 16.71
C ALA A 385 -19.83 -1.69 15.25
N LEU A 386 -19.11 -2.28 14.29
CA LEU A 386 -19.52 -2.34 12.89
C LEU A 386 -20.80 -3.16 12.71
N ALA A 387 -20.93 -4.28 13.44
CA ALA A 387 -22.10 -5.16 13.34
C ALA A 387 -23.39 -4.61 14.01
N ARG A 388 -23.28 -3.62 14.91
CA ARG A 388 -24.41 -3.03 15.65
C ARG A 388 -25.12 -1.89 14.92
N GLN A 389 -24.69 -1.51 13.72
CA GLN A 389 -25.39 -0.49 12.93
C GLN A 389 -26.70 -1.10 12.38
N PRO A 390 -27.90 -0.61 12.77
CA PRO A 390 -29.13 -1.03 12.12
C PRO A 390 -29.03 -0.68 10.63
N ALA A 391 -29.52 -1.56 9.77
CA ALA A 391 -29.64 -1.28 8.35
C ALA A 391 -30.48 -0.01 8.18
N VAL A 392 -29.83 1.13 7.93
CA VAL A 392 -30.53 2.36 7.57
C VAL A 392 -31.09 2.11 6.18
N SER A 393 -32.38 1.80 6.14
CA SER A 393 -33.21 1.80 4.93
C SER A 393 -33.20 3.23 4.36
N GLY A 394 -32.33 3.42 3.37
CA GLY A 394 -31.93 4.71 2.81
C GLY A 394 -30.42 4.69 2.60
N GLY A 395 -29.94 3.77 1.76
CA GLY A 395 -28.51 3.59 1.52
C GLY A 395 -27.87 4.89 1.04
N VAL A 396 -26.82 5.33 1.74
CA VAL A 396 -25.91 6.35 1.21
C VAL A 396 -25.09 5.69 0.11
N ASP A 397 -25.59 5.74 -1.13
CA ASP A 397 -24.86 5.21 -2.28
C ASP A 397 -23.81 6.23 -2.71
N LEU A 398 -22.55 5.96 -2.36
CA LEU A 398 -21.42 6.78 -2.76
C LEU A 398 -20.83 6.18 -4.03
N ASP A 399 -21.33 6.62 -5.20
CA ASP A 399 -20.85 6.14 -6.49
C ASP A 399 -19.41 6.63 -6.75
N LEU A 400 -18.45 5.81 -6.35
CA LEU A 400 -17.02 6.06 -6.59
C LEU A 400 -16.71 6.12 -8.09
N ARG A 401 -17.44 5.36 -8.93
CA ARG A 401 -17.24 5.43 -10.38
C ARG A 401 -17.57 6.84 -10.86
N GLU A 402 -18.67 7.43 -10.40
CA GLU A 402 -18.98 8.82 -10.71
C GLU A 402 -17.86 9.75 -10.24
N ALA A 403 -17.38 9.61 -9.01
CA ALA A 403 -16.28 10.45 -8.49
C ALA A 403 -14.99 10.40 -9.33
N PHE A 404 -14.55 9.19 -9.75
CA PHE A 404 -13.37 9.01 -10.58
C PHE A 404 -13.60 9.48 -12.03
N THR A 405 -14.82 9.37 -12.55
CA THR A 405 -15.12 9.73 -13.94
C THR A 405 -15.64 11.16 -14.10
N TYR A 406 -16.02 11.83 -13.01
CA TYR A 406 -16.59 13.18 -12.98
C TYR A 406 -15.75 14.19 -13.76
N ALA A 407 -14.43 14.07 -13.64
CA ALA A 407 -13.52 14.96 -14.32
C ALA A 407 -13.64 14.84 -15.86
N PHE A 408 -13.84 13.64 -16.39
CA PHE A 408 -13.86 13.38 -17.82
C PHE A 408 -15.20 13.74 -18.48
N HIS A 409 -16.30 13.78 -17.72
CA HIS A 409 -17.62 14.19 -18.21
C HIS A 409 -17.75 15.70 -18.46
N SER A 410 -16.82 16.49 -17.91
CA SER A 410 -16.89 17.95 -18.02
C SER A 410 -16.43 18.47 -19.39
N PRO A 411 -17.15 19.42 -20.01
CA PRO A 411 -16.71 20.05 -21.24
C PRO A 411 -15.38 20.76 -21.03
N ARG A 412 -14.44 20.56 -21.97
CA ARG A 412 -13.07 21.11 -21.91
C ARG A 412 -12.27 20.66 -20.66
N TRP A 413 -12.53 19.45 -20.14
CA TRP A 413 -11.84 18.91 -18.97
C TRP A 413 -10.30 19.03 -19.04
N LYS A 414 -9.70 18.78 -20.21
CA LYS A 414 -8.25 18.91 -20.44
C LYS A 414 -7.72 20.30 -20.06
N ARG A 415 -8.44 21.36 -20.47
CA ARG A 415 -8.06 22.75 -20.18
C ARG A 415 -8.18 23.06 -18.69
N ARG A 416 -9.22 22.53 -18.04
CA ARG A 416 -9.47 22.72 -16.60
C ARG A 416 -8.44 21.97 -15.75
N MET A 417 -8.08 20.76 -16.17
CA MET A 417 -7.02 19.95 -15.57
C MET A 417 -5.65 20.63 -15.71
N LEU A 418 -5.32 21.12 -16.91
CA LEU A 418 -4.06 21.84 -17.15
C LEU A 418 -3.95 23.11 -16.29
N ALA A 419 -5.05 23.86 -16.13
CA ALA A 419 -5.07 25.01 -15.23
C ALA A 419 -4.79 24.62 -13.77
N GLY A 420 -5.34 23.49 -13.31
CA GLY A 420 -5.04 22.94 -11.98
C GLY A 420 -3.58 22.52 -11.84
N VAL A 421 -3.01 21.85 -12.86
CA VAL A 421 -1.60 21.44 -12.91
C VAL A 421 -0.67 22.64 -12.86
N LEU A 422 -0.96 23.70 -13.61
CA LEU A 422 -0.21 24.94 -13.56
C LEU A 422 -0.31 25.60 -12.18
N CYS A 423 -1.51 25.64 -11.59
CA CYS A 423 -1.68 26.20 -10.25
C CYS A 423 -0.88 25.41 -9.20
N LEU A 424 -0.84 24.08 -9.30
CA LEU A 424 -0.05 23.23 -8.40
C LEU A 424 1.46 23.40 -8.63
N ALA A 425 1.90 23.41 -9.90
CA ALA A 425 3.32 23.60 -10.25
C ALA A 425 3.87 24.94 -9.75
N PHE A 426 3.03 25.97 -9.74
CA PHE A 426 3.35 27.30 -9.21
C PHE A 426 2.82 27.54 -7.79
N ALA A 427 2.46 26.49 -7.04
CA ALA A 427 1.92 26.63 -5.69
C ALA A 427 2.92 27.29 -4.72
N TRP A 428 4.22 27.21 -5.00
CA TRP A 428 5.28 27.89 -4.25
C TRP A 428 5.17 29.43 -4.29
N LEU A 429 4.45 30.01 -5.27
CA LEU A 429 4.10 31.43 -5.30
C LEU A 429 2.91 31.78 -4.40
N VAL A 430 2.41 30.83 -3.61
CA VAL A 430 1.26 30.91 -2.69
C VAL A 430 -0.07 31.17 -3.39
N ILE A 431 -0.22 32.27 -4.13
CA ILE A 431 -1.45 32.68 -4.82
C ILE A 431 -2.00 31.57 -5.73
N PRO A 432 -1.20 30.89 -6.59
CA PRO A 432 -1.72 29.80 -7.42
C PRO A 432 -2.18 28.60 -6.60
N GLY A 433 -1.50 28.28 -5.49
CA GLY A 433 -1.91 27.23 -4.56
C GLY A 433 -3.25 27.54 -3.89
N LEU A 434 -3.43 28.77 -3.41
CA LEU A 434 -4.70 29.24 -2.84
C LEU A 434 -5.83 29.23 -3.88
N LEU A 435 -5.52 29.61 -5.12
CA LEU A 435 -6.48 29.56 -6.22
C LEU A 435 -6.94 28.12 -6.51
N LEU A 436 -6.03 27.14 -6.49
CA LEU A 436 -6.36 25.73 -6.63
C LEU A 436 -7.22 25.24 -5.46
N LEU A 437 -6.85 25.55 -4.22
CA LEU A 437 -7.60 25.12 -3.04
C LEU A 437 -9.04 25.68 -3.03
N GLY A 438 -9.22 26.94 -3.41
CA GLY A 438 -10.53 27.53 -3.59
C GLY A 438 -11.30 26.98 -4.79
N TYR A 439 -10.62 26.57 -5.86
CA TYR A 439 -11.24 25.87 -6.98
C TYR A 439 -11.81 24.51 -6.55
N LEU A 440 -11.05 23.74 -5.76
CA LEU A 440 -11.49 22.47 -5.18
C LEU A 440 -12.71 22.67 -4.28
N LEU A 441 -12.75 23.76 -3.50
CA LEU A 441 -13.92 24.07 -2.68
C LEU A 441 -15.15 24.39 -3.53
N ASP A 442 -14.98 25.22 -4.56
CA ASP A 442 -16.06 25.57 -5.49
C ASP A 442 -16.58 24.31 -6.22
N LEU A 443 -15.71 23.35 -6.52
CA LEU A 443 -16.10 22.05 -7.06
C LEU A 443 -16.91 21.25 -6.05
N SER A 444 -16.47 21.20 -4.78
CA SER A 444 -17.22 20.50 -3.73
C SER A 444 -18.61 21.12 -3.49
N ARG A 445 -18.75 22.46 -3.56
CA ARG A 445 -20.05 23.15 -3.51
C ARG A 445 -20.91 22.78 -4.72
N SER A 446 -20.34 22.84 -5.92
CA SER A 446 -21.02 22.44 -7.16
C SER A 446 -21.57 21.01 -7.10
N VAL A 447 -20.79 20.05 -6.61
CA VAL A 447 -21.22 18.65 -6.46
C VAL A 447 -22.26 18.51 -5.35
N ARG A 448 -22.10 19.24 -4.23
CA ARG A 448 -23.09 19.27 -3.16
C ARG A 448 -24.46 19.76 -3.65
N ASP A 449 -24.47 20.79 -4.48
CA ASP A 449 -25.66 21.40 -5.06
C ASP A 449 -26.24 20.58 -6.24
N GLY A 450 -25.62 19.45 -6.58
CA GLY A 450 -26.12 18.50 -7.58
C GLY A 450 -25.72 18.81 -9.03
N HIS A 451 -24.75 19.70 -9.26
CA HIS A 451 -24.26 20.00 -10.60
C HIS A 451 -23.27 18.94 -11.11
N GLY A 452 -23.51 18.41 -12.31
CA GLY A 452 -22.72 17.31 -12.91
C GLY A 452 -21.45 17.71 -13.67
N ALA A 453 -21.02 18.98 -13.62
CA ALA A 453 -19.85 19.45 -14.36
C ALA A 453 -18.92 20.31 -13.49
N MET A 454 -17.61 20.22 -13.75
CA MET A 454 -16.61 21.04 -13.07
C MET A 454 -16.94 22.55 -13.16
N PRO A 455 -16.66 23.33 -12.11
CA PRO A 455 -16.82 24.78 -12.15
C PRO A 455 -15.82 25.42 -13.13
N ALA A 456 -16.15 26.62 -13.58
CA ALA A 456 -15.21 27.45 -14.34
C ALA A 456 -14.12 28.05 -13.44
N TRP A 457 -13.02 28.48 -14.06
CA TRP A 457 -11.90 29.19 -13.40
C TRP A 457 -12.17 30.71 -13.34
N ASP A 458 -13.43 31.11 -13.38
CA ASP A 458 -13.90 32.49 -13.21
C ASP A 458 -13.93 32.87 -11.72
N ARG A 459 -14.19 34.16 -11.43
CA ARG A 459 -14.24 34.70 -10.05
C ARG A 459 -13.01 34.32 -9.20
N ARG A 460 -11.82 34.42 -9.81
CA ARG A 460 -10.53 34.03 -9.22
C ARG A 460 -10.31 34.58 -7.81
N TRP A 461 -10.70 35.83 -7.57
CA TRP A 461 -10.55 36.47 -6.27
C TRP A 461 -11.37 35.80 -5.17
N ARG A 462 -12.59 35.35 -5.47
CA ARG A 462 -13.41 34.59 -4.51
C ARG A 462 -12.74 33.26 -4.17
N LYS A 463 -12.24 32.54 -5.18
CA LYS A 463 -11.52 31.28 -5.01
C LYS A 463 -10.25 31.49 -4.18
N ILE A 464 -9.46 32.55 -4.41
CA ILE A 464 -8.28 32.86 -3.59
C ILE A 464 -8.67 33.12 -2.14
N LYS A 465 -9.74 33.90 -1.87
CA LYS A 465 -10.24 34.15 -0.51
C LYS A 465 -10.69 32.86 0.19
N ASP A 466 -11.46 32.03 -0.51
CA ASP A 466 -11.94 30.74 0.00
C ASP A 466 -10.75 29.79 0.28
N GLY A 467 -9.77 29.74 -0.64
CA GLY A 467 -8.55 28.97 -0.48
C GLY A 467 -7.70 29.46 0.70
N PHE A 468 -7.53 30.77 0.85
CA PHE A 468 -6.84 31.35 2.01
C PHE A 468 -7.51 30.96 3.32
N ALA A 469 -8.83 31.11 3.39
CA ALA A 469 -9.60 30.79 4.59
C ALA A 469 -9.51 29.30 4.95
N ILE A 470 -9.56 28.39 3.98
CA ILE A 470 -9.37 26.95 4.22
C ILE A 470 -7.93 26.63 4.65
N ALA A 471 -6.94 27.23 4.03
CA ALA A 471 -5.54 27.03 4.42
C ALA A 471 -5.32 27.47 5.88
N VAL A 472 -5.80 28.66 6.25
CA VAL A 472 -5.76 29.16 7.63
C VAL A 472 -6.52 28.24 8.59
N LEU A 473 -7.69 27.74 8.18
CA LEU A 473 -8.50 26.85 9.00
C LEU A 473 -7.74 25.55 9.33
N PHE A 474 -7.09 24.91 8.36
CA PHE A 474 -6.31 23.70 8.62
C PHE A 474 -5.06 23.98 9.45
N VAL A 475 -4.41 25.13 9.27
CA VAL A 475 -3.33 25.56 10.16
C VAL A 475 -3.85 25.68 11.60
N ILE A 476 -5.00 26.34 11.82
CA ILE A 476 -5.61 26.48 13.15
C ILE A 476 -5.88 25.12 13.78
N TRP A 477 -6.47 24.18 13.02
CA TRP A 477 -6.72 22.83 13.52
C TRP A 477 -5.43 22.05 13.81
N SER A 478 -4.33 22.30 13.10
CA SER A 478 -3.03 21.65 13.33
C SER A 478 -2.20 22.26 14.46
N ILE A 479 -2.40 23.53 14.84
CA ILE A 479 -1.59 24.23 15.86
C ILE A 479 -1.48 23.42 17.17
N PRO A 480 -2.57 22.90 17.79
CA PRO A 480 -2.47 22.19 19.05
C PRO A 480 -1.52 20.99 18.99
N GLY A 481 -1.61 20.19 17.93
CA GLY A 481 -0.73 19.04 17.75
C GLY A 481 0.72 19.44 17.47
N ILE A 482 0.96 20.51 16.71
CA ILE A 482 2.31 21.03 16.45
C ILE A 482 2.94 21.52 17.74
N VAL A 483 2.22 22.31 18.54
CA VAL A 483 2.72 22.85 19.82
C VAL A 483 3.04 21.71 20.78
N VAL A 484 2.11 20.77 20.95
CA VAL A 484 2.30 19.60 21.82
C VAL A 484 3.47 18.73 21.36
N SER A 485 3.61 18.52 20.05
CA SER A 485 4.74 17.78 19.50
C SER A 485 6.08 18.51 19.60
N LEU A 486 6.08 19.84 19.49
CA LEU A 486 7.29 20.66 19.60
C LEU A 486 7.81 20.66 21.03
N VAL A 487 6.91 20.84 22.00
CA VAL A 487 7.25 20.75 23.43
C VAL A 487 7.77 19.34 23.76
N GLY A 488 7.11 18.31 23.23
CA GLY A 488 7.58 16.94 23.34
C GLY A 488 9.00 16.76 22.81
N GLY A 489 9.25 17.23 21.59
CA GLY A 489 10.55 17.17 20.92
C GLY A 489 11.68 17.84 21.70
N ILE A 490 11.43 19.03 22.25
CA ILE A 490 12.41 19.78 23.07
C ILE A 490 12.77 18.99 24.34
N LEU A 491 11.80 18.36 24.99
CA LEU A 491 12.04 17.59 26.22
C LEU A 491 12.79 16.27 25.96
N THR A 492 12.72 15.76 24.72
CA THR A 492 13.41 14.55 24.27
C THR A 492 14.72 14.82 23.56
N ASP A 493 15.07 16.10 23.35
CA ASP A 493 16.28 16.50 22.64
C ASP A 493 17.53 15.94 23.36
N PRO A 494 18.47 15.29 22.65
CA PRO A 494 19.66 14.69 23.26
C PRO A 494 20.49 15.66 24.11
N ASP A 495 20.49 16.95 23.78
CA ASP A 495 21.24 17.98 24.49
C ASP A 495 20.49 18.50 25.73
N VAL A 496 19.16 18.39 25.74
CA VAL A 496 18.28 18.93 26.80
C VAL A 496 17.83 17.85 27.79
N ALA A 497 17.58 16.63 27.30
CA ALA A 497 17.09 15.49 28.07
C ALA A 497 17.92 15.17 29.33
N PRO A 498 19.27 15.25 29.32
CA PRO A 498 20.08 15.04 30.53
C PRO A 498 19.83 16.09 31.61
N ALA A 499 19.52 17.33 31.22
CA ALA A 499 19.34 18.46 32.14
C ALA A 499 17.94 18.47 32.79
N VAL A 500 16.90 18.06 32.06
CA VAL A 500 15.52 18.00 32.58
C VAL A 500 15.24 16.70 33.34
N GLY A 501 16.05 15.66 33.14
CA GLY A 501 15.95 14.39 33.84
C GLY A 501 14.89 13.43 33.28
N PRO A 502 14.93 12.16 33.73
CA PRO A 502 14.23 11.05 33.07
C PRO A 502 12.70 11.07 33.19
N ALA A 503 12.14 11.83 34.11
CA ALA A 503 10.69 12.01 34.22
C ALA A 503 10.15 12.97 33.13
N TRP A 504 10.86 14.07 32.90
CA TRP A 504 10.49 15.09 31.91
C TRP A 504 10.75 14.62 30.48
N SER A 505 11.83 13.86 30.25
CA SER A 505 12.08 13.20 28.96
C SER A 505 10.95 12.21 28.59
N ARG A 506 10.49 11.39 29.55
CA ARG A 506 9.33 10.50 29.35
C ARG A 506 8.03 11.25 29.07
N LEU A 507 7.81 12.37 29.76
CA LEU A 507 6.68 13.26 29.44
C LEU A 507 6.80 13.82 28.02
N GLY A 508 8.03 14.14 27.59
CA GLY A 508 8.35 14.57 26.23
C GLY A 508 7.93 13.55 25.17
N ASP A 509 8.27 12.28 25.36
CA ASP A 509 7.85 11.18 24.47
C ASP A 509 6.33 11.09 24.35
N VAL A 510 5.62 11.20 25.49
CA VAL A 510 4.15 11.18 25.54
C VAL A 510 3.54 12.38 24.81
N LEU A 511 4.10 13.58 25.00
CA LEU A 511 3.65 14.80 24.32
C LEU A 511 3.89 14.72 22.81
N SER A 512 5.06 14.25 22.37
CA SER A 512 5.34 14.00 20.95
C SER A 512 4.32 13.02 20.34
N GLY A 513 4.04 11.91 21.04
CA GLY A 513 3.02 10.96 20.65
C GLY A 513 1.61 11.58 20.56
N ALA A 514 1.20 12.35 21.57
CA ALA A 514 -0.08 13.03 21.60
C ALA A 514 -0.23 14.06 20.47
N GLY A 515 0.84 14.78 20.13
CA GLY A 515 0.88 15.72 19.01
C GLY A 515 0.67 15.03 17.67
N ASN A 516 1.31 13.87 17.46
CA ASN A 516 1.12 13.06 16.26
C ASN A 516 -0.29 12.48 16.14
N VAL A 517 -0.86 11.98 17.25
CA VAL A 517 -2.27 11.53 17.30
C VAL A 517 -3.21 12.68 16.94
N TRP A 518 -2.94 13.90 17.44
CA TRP A 518 -3.73 15.07 17.07
C TRP A 518 -3.65 15.37 15.56
N GLN A 519 -2.47 15.32 14.93
CA GLN A 519 -2.37 15.52 13.48
C GLN A 519 -3.15 14.47 12.69
N PHE A 520 -3.13 13.21 13.13
CA PHE A 520 -3.96 12.18 12.54
C PHE A 520 -5.46 12.47 12.70
N LEU A 521 -5.89 12.95 13.87
CA LEU A 521 -7.28 13.38 14.07
C LEU A 521 -7.66 14.53 13.14
N VAL A 522 -6.78 15.52 12.94
CA VAL A 522 -6.98 16.63 12.00
C VAL A 522 -7.17 16.10 10.57
N LEU A 523 -6.40 15.08 10.17
CA LEU A 523 -6.54 14.42 8.88
C LEU A 523 -7.90 13.71 8.72
N VAL A 524 -8.39 13.04 9.78
CA VAL A 524 -9.69 12.35 9.77
C VAL A 524 -10.86 13.35 9.74
N ILE A 525 -10.78 14.46 10.49
CA ILE A 525 -11.85 15.47 10.53
C ILE A 525 -11.79 16.46 9.36
N GLN A 526 -10.80 16.35 8.47
CA GLN A 526 -10.59 17.26 7.35
C GLN A 526 -11.85 17.44 6.51
N MET A 527 -12.55 16.34 6.24
CA MET A 527 -13.78 16.30 5.43
C MET A 527 -14.99 16.93 6.11
N PRO A 528 -15.32 16.60 7.37
CA PRO A 528 -16.29 17.35 8.16
C PRO A 528 -16.02 18.86 8.23
N VAL A 529 -14.77 19.25 8.46
CA VAL A 529 -14.35 20.66 8.54
C VAL A 529 -14.56 21.35 7.19
N TRP A 530 -14.13 20.71 6.10
CA TRP A 530 -14.34 21.19 4.73
C TRP A 530 -15.82 21.34 4.39
N ALA A 531 -16.65 20.34 4.72
CA ALA A 531 -18.09 20.36 4.49
C ALA A 531 -18.80 21.47 5.29
N GLN A 532 -18.36 21.72 6.53
CA GLN A 532 -18.87 22.84 7.33
C GLN A 532 -18.48 24.19 6.74
N TYR A 533 -17.25 24.35 6.26
CA TYR A 533 -16.82 25.57 5.58
C TYR A 533 -17.61 25.80 4.29
N ALA A 534 -17.83 24.75 3.50
CA ALA A 534 -18.59 24.82 2.26
C ALA A 534 -20.04 25.31 2.48
N ARG A 535 -20.62 25.08 3.67
CA ARG A 535 -21.98 25.50 4.04
C ARG A 535 -22.06 26.83 4.79
N GLY A 536 -21.32 26.96 5.88
CA GLY A 536 -21.46 28.05 6.85
C GLY A 536 -20.23 28.95 6.98
N GLY A 537 -19.24 28.78 6.10
CA GLY A 537 -18.01 29.56 6.11
C GLY A 537 -17.11 29.27 7.32
N PHE A 538 -16.23 30.22 7.62
CA PHE A 538 -15.12 30.02 8.55
C PHE A 538 -15.56 29.68 9.98
N GLY A 539 -16.52 30.42 10.54
CA GLY A 539 -16.99 30.21 11.92
C GLY A 539 -17.67 28.84 12.12
N ALA A 540 -18.46 28.38 11.14
CA ALA A 540 -19.10 27.07 11.20
C ALA A 540 -18.07 25.94 11.21
N ALA A 541 -16.95 26.12 10.50
CA ALA A 541 -15.90 25.12 10.36
C ALA A 541 -14.94 25.03 11.56
N LEU A 542 -15.03 25.96 12.52
CA LEU A 542 -14.37 25.87 13.83
C LEU A 542 -15.28 25.26 14.91
N SER A 543 -16.58 25.10 14.62
CA SER A 543 -17.53 24.64 15.63
C SER A 543 -17.44 23.13 15.88
N LEU A 544 -16.87 22.76 17.03
CA LEU A 544 -16.77 21.37 17.49
C LEU A 544 -18.12 20.65 17.52
N ARG A 545 -19.19 21.36 17.89
CA ARG A 545 -20.56 20.81 17.93
C ARG A 545 -21.11 20.47 16.55
N ALA A 546 -20.81 21.25 15.51
CA ALA A 546 -21.31 20.97 14.17
C ALA A 546 -20.47 19.88 13.49
N ILE A 547 -19.16 19.84 13.75
CA ILE A 547 -18.26 18.78 13.27
C ILE A 547 -18.63 17.44 13.90
N SER A 548 -18.76 17.39 15.23
CA SER A 548 -19.17 16.16 15.95
C SER A 548 -20.54 15.64 15.51
N ARG A 549 -21.48 16.53 15.16
CA ARG A 549 -22.77 16.14 14.59
C ARG A 549 -22.62 15.41 13.24
N ARG A 550 -21.75 15.92 12.34
CA ARG A 550 -21.49 15.25 11.06
C ARG A 550 -20.74 13.93 11.23
N LEU A 551 -19.76 13.88 12.15
CA LEU A 551 -19.03 12.65 12.49
C LEU A 551 -19.97 11.55 13.01
N ARG A 552 -21.01 11.93 13.76
CA ARG A 552 -21.97 11.00 14.37
C ARG A 552 -23.16 10.64 13.47
N PHE A 553 -23.39 11.39 12.39
CA PHE A 553 -24.52 11.16 11.48
C PHE A 553 -24.42 9.79 10.79
N ASN A 554 -23.26 9.49 10.22
CA ASN A 554 -22.97 8.19 9.65
C ASN A 554 -21.47 7.89 9.82
N PRO A 555 -21.09 7.20 10.91
CA PRO A 555 -19.68 6.98 11.23
C PRO A 555 -18.98 6.10 10.20
N SER A 556 -19.70 5.18 9.53
CA SER A 556 -19.12 4.35 8.47
C SER A 556 -18.80 5.18 7.23
N LEU A 557 -19.70 6.07 6.79
CA LEU A 557 -19.42 7.02 5.70
C LEU A 557 -18.23 7.92 6.04
N THR A 558 -18.17 8.48 7.25
CA THR A 558 -17.05 9.32 7.68
C THR A 558 -15.73 8.57 7.65
N VAL A 559 -15.70 7.34 8.17
CA VAL A 559 -14.51 6.49 8.21
C VAL A 559 -14.07 6.08 6.80
N VAL A 560 -15.02 5.73 5.92
CA VAL A 560 -14.74 5.41 4.51
C VAL A 560 -14.17 6.62 3.77
N VAL A 561 -14.77 7.79 3.94
CA VAL A 561 -14.31 9.03 3.30
C VAL A 561 -12.96 9.51 3.86
N ALA A 562 -12.70 9.31 5.15
CA ALA A 562 -11.39 9.56 5.76
C ALA A 562 -10.32 8.58 5.23
N GLY A 563 -10.65 7.28 5.13
CA GLY A 563 -9.77 6.29 4.51
C GLY A 563 -9.48 6.60 3.05
N LEU A 564 -10.50 6.94 2.26
CA LEU A 564 -10.36 7.39 0.87
C LEU A 564 -9.50 8.66 0.76
N THR A 565 -9.58 9.57 1.72
CA THR A 565 -8.73 10.77 1.76
C THR A 565 -7.25 10.40 1.87
N VAL A 566 -6.91 9.49 2.79
CA VAL A 566 -5.53 9.00 2.95
C VAL A 566 -5.07 8.26 1.69
N ILE A 567 -5.92 7.42 1.11
CA ILE A 567 -5.60 6.67 -0.11
C ILE A 567 -5.40 7.62 -1.31
N LEU A 568 -6.27 8.62 -1.50
CA LEU A 568 -6.16 9.57 -2.61
C LEU A 568 -4.95 10.49 -2.47
N LEU A 569 -4.57 10.84 -1.24
CA LEU A 569 -3.32 11.55 -0.97
C LEU A 569 -2.12 10.66 -1.34
N PHE A 570 -2.10 9.41 -0.88
CA PHE A 570 -1.06 8.45 -1.19
C PHE A 570 -0.97 8.19 -2.71
N VAL A 571 -2.07 7.85 -3.38
CA VAL A 571 -2.14 7.63 -4.83
C VAL A 571 -1.72 8.88 -5.60
N GLY A 572 -2.06 10.07 -5.11
CA GLY A 572 -1.63 11.33 -5.70
C GLY A 572 -0.11 11.51 -5.64
N VAL A 573 0.50 11.28 -4.48
CA VAL A 573 1.96 11.35 -4.26
C VAL A 573 2.70 10.25 -5.02
N VAL A 574 2.12 9.05 -5.07
CA VAL A 574 2.66 7.85 -5.75
C VAL A 574 2.38 7.87 -7.26
N GLY A 575 1.66 8.88 -7.77
CA GLY A 575 1.22 9.01 -9.15
C GLY A 575 2.23 8.52 -10.20
N LEU A 576 1.83 7.51 -10.98
CA LEU A 576 2.63 6.79 -11.98
C LEU A 576 4.11 6.53 -11.57
N VAL A 577 4.37 6.25 -10.30
CA VAL A 577 5.64 5.81 -9.68
C VAL A 577 6.87 6.72 -9.90
N GLY A 578 6.71 8.03 -10.11
CA GLY A 578 7.78 9.00 -9.83
C GLY A 578 8.44 9.71 -11.02
N LEU A 579 7.64 10.41 -11.84
CA LEU A 579 8.13 11.52 -12.69
C LEU A 579 7.45 12.82 -12.24
N ALA A 580 8.19 13.94 -12.16
CA ALA A 580 7.67 15.22 -11.63
C ALA A 580 6.35 15.67 -12.29
N VAL A 581 6.23 15.51 -13.62
CA VAL A 581 5.00 15.84 -14.36
C VAL A 581 3.86 14.86 -14.05
N GLY A 582 4.16 13.57 -13.87
CA GLY A 582 3.19 12.54 -13.51
C GLY A 582 2.60 12.75 -12.11
N ILE A 583 3.42 13.16 -11.15
CA ILE A 583 3.00 13.52 -9.79
C ILE A 583 2.07 14.73 -9.84
N LEU A 584 2.41 15.79 -10.57
CA LEU A 584 1.56 16.99 -10.66
C LEU A 584 0.19 16.68 -11.25
N VAL A 585 0.11 15.89 -12.32
CA VAL A 585 -1.16 15.50 -12.94
C VAL A 585 -1.96 14.59 -12.01
N SER A 586 -1.31 13.63 -11.35
CA SER A 586 -1.96 12.68 -10.45
C SER A 586 -2.48 13.36 -9.20
N LEU A 587 -1.70 14.25 -8.56
CA LEU A 587 -2.13 15.04 -7.40
C LEU A 587 -3.32 15.93 -7.73
N VAL A 588 -3.31 16.62 -8.88
CA VAL A 588 -4.46 17.43 -9.29
C VAL A 588 -5.68 16.55 -9.54
N TYR A 589 -5.51 15.42 -10.21
CA TYR A 589 -6.59 14.47 -10.45
C TYR A 589 -7.19 13.93 -9.16
N THR A 590 -6.37 13.39 -8.26
CA THR A 590 -6.85 12.85 -6.98
C THR A 590 -7.45 13.93 -6.10
N SER A 591 -6.97 15.18 -6.18
CA SER A 591 -7.58 16.33 -5.50
C SER A 591 -8.97 16.67 -6.05
N LEU A 592 -9.20 16.53 -7.36
CA LEU A 592 -10.52 16.72 -7.97
C LEU A 592 -11.49 15.62 -7.54
N VAL A 593 -11.03 14.36 -7.52
CA VAL A 593 -11.81 13.21 -7.02
C VAL A 593 -12.14 13.42 -5.53
N TRP A 594 -11.15 13.83 -4.74
CA TRP A 594 -11.31 14.15 -3.33
C TRP A 594 -12.36 15.25 -3.11
N ALA A 595 -12.31 16.33 -3.89
CA ALA A 595 -13.28 17.43 -3.81
C ALA A 595 -14.70 17.02 -4.22
N HIS A 596 -14.84 16.09 -5.16
CA HIS A 596 -16.14 15.50 -5.51
C HIS A 596 -16.70 14.65 -4.35
N ILE A 597 -15.87 13.80 -3.75
CA ILE A 597 -16.25 13.00 -2.57
C ILE A 597 -16.61 13.94 -1.40
N ALA A 598 -15.87 15.04 -1.20
CA ALA A 598 -16.16 16.05 -0.19
C ALA A 598 -17.53 16.70 -0.39
N GLY A 599 -17.87 17.06 -1.63
CA GLY A 599 -19.17 17.63 -1.98
C GLY A 599 -20.32 16.64 -1.75
N THR A 600 -20.12 15.39 -2.14
CA THR A 600 -21.08 14.29 -1.93
C THR A 600 -21.29 14.01 -0.44
N TYR A 601 -20.20 13.96 0.34
CA TYR A 601 -20.24 13.84 1.79
C TYR A 601 -20.98 15.01 2.45
N ALA A 602 -20.74 16.24 1.99
CA ALA A 602 -21.43 17.42 2.48
C ALA A 602 -22.94 17.34 2.20
N ARG A 603 -23.34 16.87 1.01
CA ARG A 603 -24.74 16.66 0.61
C ARG A 603 -25.45 15.68 1.53
N PHE A 604 -24.81 14.54 1.82
CA PHE A 604 -25.39 13.51 2.69
C PHE A 604 -25.48 13.92 4.16
N THR A 605 -24.56 14.77 4.63
CA THR A 605 -24.49 15.19 6.04
C THR A 605 -25.16 16.54 6.32
N ASP A 606 -25.75 17.18 5.32
CA ASP A 606 -26.52 18.41 5.48
C ASP A 606 -27.94 18.13 6.02
N PRO A 607 -28.46 18.93 6.97
CA PRO A 607 -29.76 18.70 7.61
C PRO A 607 -31.00 18.80 6.70
N MET A 608 -30.89 19.19 5.42
CA MET A 608 -32.05 19.47 4.56
C MET A 608 -32.61 18.24 3.80
N THR A 609 -32.06 17.04 3.98
CA THR A 609 -32.68 15.79 3.52
C THR A 609 -33.65 15.16 4.53
N TRP A 610 -34.04 15.91 5.58
CA TRP A 610 -34.82 15.41 6.72
C TRP A 610 -36.31 15.78 6.72
N GLY A 611 -36.89 16.25 5.59
CA GLY A 611 -38.29 16.68 5.59
C GLY A 611 -38.90 16.99 4.21
N GLY A 612 -38.89 16.04 3.30
CA GLY A 612 -39.55 16.22 2.00
C GLY A 612 -39.83 14.90 1.30
N GLU A 613 -40.81 14.16 1.80
CA GLU A 613 -41.68 13.20 1.07
C GLU A 613 -42.51 12.38 2.07
N ALA A 614 -43.40 13.03 2.83
CA ALA A 614 -44.41 12.33 3.63
C ALA A 614 -45.63 13.21 3.96
N THR A 615 -46.02 14.16 3.09
CA THR A 615 -47.33 14.84 3.18
C THR A 615 -47.72 15.35 1.81
N GLY A 616 -48.42 14.52 1.05
CA GLY A 616 -49.04 14.91 -0.21
C GLY A 616 -49.85 13.75 -0.75
N THR A 617 -51.16 13.97 -0.87
CA THR A 617 -52.16 13.10 -1.53
C THR A 617 -52.79 11.96 -0.73
N LEU A 618 -53.54 12.28 0.33
CA LEU A 618 -54.78 11.57 0.67
C LEU A 618 -55.77 12.53 1.35
N ALA A 619 -56.57 13.25 0.55
CA ALA A 619 -57.94 13.72 0.87
C ALA A 619 -58.42 14.66 -0.25
N GLY A 620 -59.40 14.24 -1.04
CA GLY A 620 -60.01 15.11 -2.04
C GLY A 620 -60.74 14.44 -3.19
N SER A 621 -61.56 13.42 -2.93
CA SER A 621 -62.70 13.09 -3.80
C SER A 621 -63.70 12.24 -3.02
N THR A 622 -64.96 12.70 -3.07
CA THR A 622 -66.21 12.23 -2.44
C THR A 622 -66.35 12.45 -0.95
#